data_AF-A0A7V5IE83-F1
#
_entry.id   AF-A0A7V5IE83-F1
#
_cell.length_a   1.000
_cell.length_b   1.000
_cell.length_c   1.000
_cell.angle_alpha   90.00
_cell.angle_beta   90.00
_cell.angle_gamma   90.00
#
_symmetry.space_group_name_H-M   'P 1'
#
loop_
_entity.id
_entity.type
_entity.pdbx_description
1 polymer ?
#
loop_
_entity_poly.entity_id
_entity_poly.type
_entity_poly.pdbx_seq_one_letter_code
_entity_poly.pdbx_strand_id
1 'polypeptide(L)'
;MSITFIEIERQKNWRIAFFFLILLFFYFLSILAISLILWEVPEDKIAWLQRGIGVSIVAIIGAIVHFYFLTYEAVNTIRRTLGAKEPDPEDQLHKRLINIIEEIQIASGNKQKITGVVIPSLSMNALSALDYSGNALIAITEGLLSRLSREQTEAVIAHEAYHILSGDCREYTIAVSLLGLPSSFLEKMAAYGGKRIWSSPFYLLAFILLKLSLLLNIFISREREYRADAGAVRITRNPLALAQVLYLLSRNWRGTGLIGNGLEGLCLVNPQISELDESEGLKANLFSTHPPLQKRIQILLAMAHSSISELQKKTISEEKPLLSESPLLQENWDQVSDYLCPKCFSPLFRQSYEKTRIFRCQACGGTLVESDKLIRIIARRDNNWSERLKFLARQTLKENQINYIVKKTKKEEKNIPPLLCPKCKNKMARTFYSYVYLVMIDRCYICKVTWFDPKELELLQCMIDNSMGGDYSEVAEKLAE
;
A
#
# COMPACT_ATOMS: atom_id res chain seq x y z
N MET A 1 7.58 -13.19 35.17
CA MET A 1 8.68 -14.10 34.77
C MET A 1 9.16 -13.65 33.40
N SER A 2 10.42 -13.23 33.28
CA SER A 2 11.02 -12.90 31.98
C SER A 2 11.14 -14.18 31.17
N ILE A 3 10.37 -14.29 30.10
CA ILE A 3 10.45 -15.41 29.16
C ILE A 3 11.86 -15.42 28.55
N THR A 4 12.52 -16.56 28.59
CA THR A 4 13.87 -16.72 28.01
C THR A 4 13.80 -16.73 26.48
N PHE A 5 14.89 -16.37 25.81
CA PHE A 5 14.98 -16.38 24.33
C PHE A 5 14.61 -17.75 23.74
N ILE A 6 15.00 -18.84 24.41
CA ILE A 6 14.70 -20.22 24.01
C ILE A 6 13.19 -20.50 24.08
N GLU A 7 12.51 -20.01 25.11
CA GLU A 7 11.05 -20.17 25.24
C GLU A 7 10.30 -19.38 24.17
N ILE A 8 10.78 -18.18 23.82
CA ILE A 8 10.23 -17.39 22.71
C ILE A 8 10.36 -18.20 21.42
N GLU A 9 11.56 -18.67 21.09
CA GLU A 9 11.83 -19.43 19.86
C GLU A 9 11.04 -20.75 19.78
N ARG A 10 10.86 -21.42 20.92
CA ARG A 10 10.00 -22.62 21.02
C ARG A 10 8.53 -22.29 20.76
N GLN A 11 8.02 -21.16 21.28
CA GLN A 11 6.66 -20.71 21.00
C GLN A 11 6.48 -20.36 19.51
N LYS A 12 7.49 -19.72 18.88
CA LYS A 12 7.48 -19.40 17.44
C LYS A 12 7.30 -20.66 16.59
N ASN A 13 8.13 -21.68 16.83
CA ASN A 13 8.11 -22.92 16.05
C ASN A 13 6.82 -23.72 16.26
N TRP A 14 6.26 -23.73 17.47
CA TRP A 14 5.01 -24.43 17.75
C TRP A 14 3.81 -23.81 17.00
N ARG A 15 3.77 -22.48 16.88
CA ARG A 15 2.72 -21.78 16.12
C ARG A 15 2.78 -22.08 14.63
N ILE A 16 3.98 -22.09 14.06
CA ILE A 16 4.18 -22.44 12.65
C ILE A 16 3.78 -23.91 12.42
N ALA A 17 4.20 -24.83 13.30
CA ALA A 17 3.79 -26.23 13.22
C ALA A 17 2.26 -26.38 13.32
N PHE A 18 1.62 -25.60 14.20
CA PHE A 18 0.16 -25.55 14.32
C PHE A 18 -0.52 -25.09 13.02
N PHE A 19 -0.01 -24.02 12.37
CA PHE A 19 -0.52 -23.60 11.06
C PHE A 19 -0.33 -24.66 9.97
N PHE A 20 0.81 -25.35 9.98
CA PHE A 20 1.05 -26.46 9.05
C PHE A 20 0.07 -27.62 9.28
N LEU A 21 -0.19 -28.00 10.54
CA LEU A 21 -1.15 -29.04 10.88
C LEU A 21 -2.58 -28.68 10.45
N ILE A 22 -2.97 -27.41 10.63
CA ILE A 22 -4.25 -26.91 10.12
C ILE A 22 -4.33 -27.04 8.60
N LEU A 23 -3.29 -26.58 7.89
CA LEU A 23 -3.22 -26.69 6.43
C LEU A 23 -3.34 -28.16 5.98
N LEU A 24 -2.57 -29.05 6.61
CA LEU A 24 -2.59 -30.48 6.34
C LEU A 24 -3.97 -31.10 6.55
N PHE A 25 -4.62 -30.79 7.67
CA PHE A 25 -5.97 -31.26 7.98
C PHE A 25 -6.97 -30.85 6.90
N PHE A 26 -6.87 -29.63 6.40
CA PHE A 26 -7.74 -29.14 5.34
C PHE A 26 -7.46 -29.77 3.96
N TYR A 27 -6.18 -30.00 3.62
CA TYR A 27 -5.84 -30.79 2.44
C TYR A 27 -6.42 -32.20 2.53
N PHE A 28 -6.29 -32.84 3.68
CA PHE A 28 -6.85 -34.16 3.92
C PHE A 28 -8.37 -34.19 3.71
N LEU A 29 -9.12 -33.26 4.33
CA LEU A 29 -10.57 -33.17 4.17
C LEU A 29 -10.99 -32.91 2.71
N SER A 30 -10.28 -32.02 2.02
CA SER A 30 -10.62 -31.66 0.63
C SER A 30 -10.40 -32.81 -0.36
N ILE A 31 -9.28 -33.53 -0.22
CA ILE A 31 -8.96 -34.67 -1.07
C ILE A 31 -9.86 -35.86 -0.72
N LEU A 32 -10.16 -36.06 0.57
CA LEU A 32 -11.15 -37.06 1.00
C LEU A 32 -12.51 -36.78 0.35
N ALA A 33 -12.99 -35.54 0.41
CA ALA A 33 -14.26 -35.14 -0.20
C ALA A 33 -14.26 -35.34 -1.72
N ILE A 34 -13.21 -34.92 -2.44
CA ILE A 34 -13.07 -35.18 -3.88
C ILE A 34 -13.12 -36.68 -4.16
N SER A 35 -12.38 -37.48 -3.39
CA SER A 35 -12.36 -38.91 -3.59
C SER A 35 -13.78 -39.47 -3.50
N LEU A 36 -14.55 -39.08 -2.47
CA LEU A 36 -15.91 -39.57 -2.21
C LEU A 36 -16.91 -39.17 -3.29
N ILE A 37 -16.65 -38.06 -3.99
CA ILE A 37 -17.47 -37.60 -5.12
C ILE A 37 -17.12 -38.33 -6.41
N LEU A 38 -15.82 -38.50 -6.68
CA LEU A 38 -15.33 -39.05 -7.96
C LEU A 38 -15.32 -40.58 -8.00
N TRP A 39 -15.21 -41.23 -6.84
CA TRP A 39 -15.09 -42.68 -6.71
C TRP A 39 -16.08 -43.23 -5.69
N GLU A 40 -16.77 -44.31 -6.10
CA GLU A 40 -17.65 -45.11 -5.24
C GLU A 40 -16.94 -45.55 -3.96
N VAL A 41 -17.70 -45.69 -2.89
CA VAL A 41 -17.18 -46.10 -1.59
C VAL A 41 -16.89 -47.61 -1.64
N PRO A 42 -15.64 -48.06 -1.41
CA PRO A 42 -15.34 -49.48 -1.39
C PRO A 42 -16.09 -50.17 -0.25
N GLU A 43 -16.70 -51.33 -0.53
CA GLU A 43 -17.35 -52.16 0.50
C GLU A 43 -16.33 -52.93 1.34
N ASP A 44 -15.15 -53.21 0.79
CA ASP A 44 -14.10 -53.97 1.45
C ASP A 44 -13.21 -53.09 2.34
N LYS A 45 -12.95 -53.58 3.56
CA LYS A 45 -12.16 -52.85 4.56
C LYS A 45 -10.73 -52.55 4.10
N ILE A 46 -10.16 -53.39 3.24
CA ILE A 46 -8.78 -53.26 2.76
C ILE A 46 -8.68 -52.11 1.75
N ALA A 47 -9.56 -52.04 0.74
CA ALA A 47 -9.57 -50.92 -0.19
C ALA A 47 -9.95 -49.60 0.49
N TRP A 48 -10.81 -49.63 1.52
CA TRP A 48 -11.09 -48.45 2.32
C TRP A 48 -9.84 -47.91 3.02
N LEU A 49 -9.02 -48.80 3.61
CA LEU A 49 -7.75 -48.44 4.22
C LEU A 49 -6.73 -47.93 3.18
N GLN A 50 -6.58 -48.62 2.05
CA GLN A 50 -5.69 -48.20 0.96
C GLN A 50 -6.05 -46.81 0.42
N ARG A 51 -7.35 -46.54 0.27
CA ARG A 51 -7.86 -45.23 -0.12
C ARG A 51 -7.52 -44.16 0.91
N GLY A 52 -7.73 -44.44 2.20
CA GLY A 52 -7.36 -43.52 3.29
C GLY A 52 -5.87 -43.18 3.30
N ILE A 53 -5.01 -44.18 3.10
CA ILE A 53 -3.56 -43.99 2.96
C ILE A 53 -3.23 -43.14 1.73
N GLY A 54 -3.82 -43.44 0.57
CA GLY A 54 -3.61 -42.69 -0.67
C GLY A 54 -4.01 -41.21 -0.52
N VAL A 55 -5.20 -40.94 0.03
CA VAL A 55 -5.67 -39.58 0.34
C VAL A 55 -4.70 -38.87 1.28
N SER A 56 -4.21 -39.56 2.32
CA SER A 56 -3.27 -38.98 3.30
C SER A 56 -1.94 -38.60 2.66
N ILE A 57 -1.37 -39.47 1.81
CA ILE A 57 -0.11 -39.22 1.11
C ILE A 57 -0.25 -38.00 0.19
N VAL A 58 -1.31 -37.95 -0.63
CA VAL A 58 -1.54 -36.82 -1.54
C VAL A 58 -1.78 -35.53 -0.74
N ALA A 59 -2.50 -35.59 0.38
CA ALA A 59 -2.71 -34.45 1.27
C ALA A 59 -1.41 -33.94 1.89
N ILE A 60 -0.54 -34.83 2.36
CA ILE A 60 0.77 -34.48 2.91
C ILE A 60 1.64 -33.82 1.84
N ILE A 61 1.75 -34.43 0.65
CA ILE A 61 2.53 -33.85 -0.46
C ILE A 61 1.98 -32.48 -0.84
N GLY A 62 0.67 -32.36 -1.00
CA GLY A 62 0.00 -31.09 -1.32
C GLY A 62 0.25 -30.02 -0.26
N ALA A 63 0.12 -30.36 1.02
CA ALA A 63 0.36 -29.44 2.13
C ALA A 63 1.83 -29.01 2.22
N ILE A 64 2.79 -29.93 2.03
CA ILE A 64 4.23 -29.61 2.03
C ILE A 64 4.58 -28.67 0.89
N VAL A 65 4.14 -29.00 -0.34
CA VAL A 65 4.40 -28.17 -1.52
C VAL A 65 3.78 -26.77 -1.33
N HIS A 66 2.54 -26.70 -0.89
CA HIS A 66 1.84 -25.43 -0.67
C HIS A 66 2.51 -24.61 0.43
N PHE A 67 2.84 -25.24 1.57
CA PHE A 67 3.57 -24.59 2.65
C PHE A 67 4.93 -24.06 2.19
N TYR A 68 5.70 -24.85 1.42
CA TYR A 68 6.98 -24.44 0.88
C TYR A 68 6.85 -23.17 0.02
N PHE A 69 5.95 -23.17 -0.97
CA PHE A 69 5.75 -21.99 -1.82
C PHE A 69 5.29 -20.78 -1.02
N LEU A 70 4.34 -20.94 -0.10
CA LEU A 70 3.84 -19.80 0.68
C LEU A 70 4.82 -19.24 1.69
N THR A 71 5.76 -20.05 2.17
CA THR A 71 6.70 -19.62 3.21
C THR A 71 8.04 -19.13 2.67
N TYR A 72 8.49 -19.66 1.53
CA TYR A 72 9.74 -19.24 0.87
C TYR A 72 9.53 -18.14 -0.19
N GLU A 73 8.34 -18.05 -0.81
CA GLU A 73 8.00 -16.97 -1.78
C GLU A 73 7.05 -15.91 -1.19
N ALA A 74 6.89 -15.88 0.14
CA ALA A 74 5.96 -15.01 0.85
C ALA A 74 6.20 -13.53 0.50
N VAL A 75 7.44 -13.08 0.62
CA VAL A 75 7.85 -11.69 0.38
C VAL A 75 7.64 -11.28 -1.07
N ASN A 76 8.01 -12.13 -2.02
CA ASN A 76 7.78 -11.88 -3.44
C ASN A 76 6.30 -11.78 -3.77
N THR A 77 5.48 -12.61 -3.13
CA THR A 77 4.04 -12.60 -3.33
C THR A 77 3.41 -11.32 -2.75
N ILE A 78 3.79 -10.92 -1.54
CA ILE A 78 3.36 -9.65 -0.93
C ILE A 78 3.77 -8.45 -1.80
N ARG A 79 5.03 -8.42 -2.27
CA ARG A 79 5.54 -7.36 -3.15
C ARG A 79 4.70 -7.22 -4.43
N ARG A 80 4.35 -8.35 -5.07
CA ARG A 80 3.50 -8.36 -6.28
C ARG A 80 2.07 -7.94 -5.98
N THR A 81 1.48 -8.45 -4.91
CA THR A 81 0.10 -8.13 -4.50
C THR A 81 -0.09 -6.64 -4.23
N LEU A 82 0.90 -6.00 -3.59
CA LEU A 82 0.88 -4.57 -3.31
C LEU A 82 1.30 -3.71 -4.51
N GLY A 83 1.77 -4.33 -5.60
CA GLY A 83 2.35 -3.60 -6.74
C GLY A 83 3.59 -2.78 -6.35
N ALA A 84 4.30 -3.20 -5.30
CA ALA A 84 5.47 -2.50 -4.78
C ALA A 84 6.62 -2.57 -5.78
N LYS A 85 7.37 -1.48 -5.90
CA LYS A 85 8.48 -1.31 -6.84
C LYS A 85 9.76 -0.92 -6.09
N GLU A 86 10.89 -1.19 -6.72
CA GLU A 86 12.17 -0.70 -6.23
C GLU A 86 12.18 0.84 -6.21
N PRO A 87 12.82 1.46 -5.19
CA PRO A 87 12.96 2.90 -5.11
C PRO A 87 13.81 3.40 -6.29
N ASP A 88 13.26 4.37 -7.00
CA ASP A 88 13.93 5.11 -8.08
C ASP A 88 15.11 5.95 -7.50
N PRO A 89 16.38 5.61 -7.76
CA PRO A 89 17.53 6.29 -7.14
C PRO A 89 17.68 7.75 -7.59
N GLU A 90 16.98 8.11 -8.64
CA GLU A 90 17.00 9.43 -9.24
C GLU A 90 15.89 10.35 -8.71
N ASP A 91 15.00 9.79 -7.89
CA ASP A 91 14.01 10.54 -7.14
C ASP A 91 14.55 10.86 -5.75
N GLN A 92 14.52 12.13 -5.34
CA GLN A 92 15.18 12.57 -4.11
C GLN A 92 14.60 11.92 -2.85
N LEU A 93 13.26 11.72 -2.78
CA LEU A 93 12.63 11.09 -1.62
C LEU A 93 12.95 9.59 -1.57
N HIS A 94 13.00 8.94 -2.72
CA HIS A 94 13.40 7.54 -2.81
C HIS A 94 14.88 7.34 -2.48
N LYS A 95 15.76 8.25 -2.94
CA LYS A 95 17.18 8.25 -2.58
C LYS A 95 17.36 8.42 -1.07
N ARG A 96 16.58 9.31 -0.45
CA ARG A 96 16.55 9.43 1.01
C ARG A 96 16.07 8.14 1.69
N LEU A 97 15.04 7.48 1.17
CA LEU A 97 14.60 6.18 1.68
C LEU A 97 15.71 5.13 1.62
N ILE A 98 16.42 5.05 0.48
CA ILE A 98 17.56 4.14 0.30
C ILE A 98 18.62 4.41 1.37
N ASN A 99 19.04 5.68 1.52
CA ASN A 99 20.04 6.07 2.51
C ASN A 99 19.60 5.72 3.94
N ILE A 100 18.35 6.02 4.31
CA ILE A 100 17.81 5.72 5.64
C ILE A 100 17.82 4.20 5.89
N ILE A 101 17.42 3.39 4.92
CA ILE A 101 17.43 1.93 5.08
C ILE A 101 18.86 1.43 5.30
N GLU A 102 19.82 1.91 4.53
CA GLU A 102 21.24 1.57 4.71
C GLU A 102 21.75 1.98 6.11
N GLU A 103 21.44 3.20 6.55
CA GLU A 103 21.80 3.71 7.88
C GLU A 103 21.22 2.85 9.01
N ILE A 104 19.94 2.47 8.91
CA ILE A 104 19.27 1.61 9.90
C ILE A 104 19.86 0.20 9.91
N GLN A 105 20.21 -0.35 8.74
CA GLN A 105 20.89 -1.64 8.66
C GLN A 105 22.26 -1.60 9.35
N ILE A 106 23.04 -0.54 9.11
CA ILE A 106 24.34 -0.31 9.76
C ILE A 106 24.17 -0.16 11.27
N ALA A 107 23.24 0.69 11.72
CA ALA A 107 22.97 0.93 13.15
C ALA A 107 22.49 -0.34 13.88
N SER A 108 21.87 -1.26 13.15
CA SER A 108 21.40 -2.55 13.66
C SER A 108 22.47 -3.65 13.61
N GLY A 109 23.68 -3.35 13.13
CA GLY A 109 24.81 -4.27 13.05
C GLY A 109 24.75 -5.25 11.87
N ASN A 110 24.07 -4.89 10.78
CA ASN A 110 23.99 -5.68 9.53
C ASN A 110 23.57 -7.16 9.70
N LYS A 111 22.78 -7.45 10.74
CA LYS A 111 22.32 -8.82 11.04
C LYS A 111 21.41 -9.41 9.97
N GLN A 112 20.70 -8.56 9.24
CA GLN A 112 19.72 -8.94 8.23
C GLN A 112 19.80 -7.94 7.07
N LYS A 113 19.81 -8.47 5.83
CA LYS A 113 19.69 -7.63 4.64
C LYS A 113 18.21 -7.25 4.47
N ILE A 114 17.92 -5.95 4.46
CA ILE A 114 16.58 -5.39 4.33
C ILE A 114 16.49 -4.70 2.97
N THR A 115 15.47 -5.06 2.18
CA THR A 115 15.19 -4.41 0.90
C THR A 115 14.09 -3.38 1.11
N GLY A 116 14.34 -2.13 0.73
CA GLY A 116 13.32 -1.09 0.70
C GLY A 116 12.55 -1.09 -0.60
N VAL A 117 11.22 -1.03 -0.54
CA VAL A 117 10.37 -0.86 -1.72
C VAL A 117 9.30 0.20 -1.49
N VAL A 118 8.80 0.77 -2.58
CA VAL A 118 7.77 1.80 -2.56
C VAL A 118 6.48 1.27 -3.17
N ILE A 119 5.37 1.46 -2.45
CA ILE A 119 4.02 1.13 -2.91
C ILE A 119 3.44 2.38 -3.59
N PRO A 120 3.07 2.32 -4.88
CA PRO A 120 2.54 3.47 -5.62
C PRO A 120 1.08 3.75 -5.23
N SER A 121 0.87 4.27 -4.02
CA SER A 121 -0.43 4.58 -3.43
C SER A 121 -0.39 5.86 -2.62
N LEU A 122 -1.49 6.62 -2.65
CA LEU A 122 -1.69 7.81 -1.81
C LEU A 122 -2.03 7.49 -0.35
N SER A 123 -2.30 6.22 -0.04
CA SER A 123 -2.53 5.76 1.33
C SER A 123 -1.32 6.06 2.20
N MET A 124 -1.52 6.22 3.50
CA MET A 124 -0.43 6.38 4.45
C MET A 124 -0.23 5.13 5.29
N ASN A 125 0.76 4.32 4.91
CA ASN A 125 1.14 3.15 5.65
C ASN A 125 2.58 2.71 5.31
N ALA A 126 3.13 1.89 6.19
CA ALA A 126 4.35 1.13 5.94
C ALA A 126 4.11 -0.30 6.42
N LEU A 127 4.88 -1.26 5.92
CA LEU A 127 4.83 -2.64 6.37
C LEU A 127 6.19 -3.31 6.22
N SER A 128 6.42 -4.33 7.04
CA SER A 128 7.59 -5.19 6.98
C SER A 128 7.16 -6.63 6.70
N ALA A 129 7.96 -7.36 5.91
CA ALA A 129 7.77 -8.79 5.65
C ALA A 129 9.11 -9.54 5.71
N LEU A 130 9.09 -10.78 6.20
CA LEU A 130 10.25 -11.66 6.31
C LEU A 130 9.86 -13.10 5.99
N ASP A 131 10.52 -13.72 5.01
CA ASP A 131 10.26 -15.11 4.60
C ASP A 131 11.24 -16.12 5.21
N TYR A 132 11.03 -17.42 4.92
CA TYR A 132 11.92 -18.49 5.40
C TYR A 132 13.32 -18.48 4.81
N SER A 133 13.48 -17.92 3.61
CA SER A 133 14.78 -17.82 2.94
C SER A 133 15.64 -16.69 3.51
N GLY A 134 15.07 -15.86 4.39
CA GLY A 134 15.72 -14.71 4.96
C GLY A 134 15.64 -13.47 4.07
N ASN A 135 14.75 -13.42 3.08
CA ASN A 135 14.48 -12.15 2.40
C ASN A 135 13.66 -11.26 3.33
N ALA A 136 14.17 -10.08 3.63
CA ALA A 136 13.45 -9.09 4.40
C ALA A 136 13.09 -7.89 3.52
N LEU A 137 11.87 -7.40 3.67
CA LEU A 137 11.30 -6.32 2.88
C LEU A 137 10.68 -5.29 3.82
N ILE A 138 10.97 -4.01 3.61
CA ILE A 138 10.19 -2.90 4.17
C ILE A 138 9.54 -2.18 2.98
N ALA A 139 8.22 -2.13 2.96
CA ALA A 139 7.45 -1.43 1.95
C ALA A 139 6.81 -0.19 2.56
N ILE A 140 7.04 0.98 1.96
CA ILE A 140 6.43 2.25 2.36
C ILE A 140 5.56 2.77 1.22
N THR A 141 4.39 3.33 1.54
CA THR A 141 3.54 3.94 0.52
C THR A 141 4.07 5.30 0.10
N GLU A 142 3.91 5.65 -1.18
CA GLU A 142 4.28 6.97 -1.70
C GLU A 142 3.63 8.10 -0.91
N GLY A 143 2.35 7.92 -0.54
CA GLY A 143 1.61 8.89 0.26
C GLY A 143 2.12 9.08 1.69
N LEU A 144 2.75 8.06 2.29
CA LEU A 144 3.42 8.24 3.58
C LEU A 144 4.78 8.89 3.37
N LEU A 145 5.61 8.35 2.47
CA LEU A 145 6.95 8.85 2.21
C LEU A 145 6.97 10.33 1.83
N SER A 146 5.97 10.81 1.08
CA SER A 146 5.86 12.22 0.66
C SER A 146 5.51 13.20 1.79
N ARG A 147 5.03 12.70 2.94
CA ARG A 147 4.56 13.54 4.06
C ARG A 147 5.47 13.49 5.29
N LEU A 148 6.51 12.66 5.25
CA LEU A 148 7.42 12.50 6.39
C LEU A 148 8.70 13.31 6.22
N SER A 149 9.16 13.91 7.32
CA SER A 149 10.51 14.48 7.45
C SER A 149 11.60 13.42 7.49
N ARG A 150 12.84 13.87 7.24
CA ARG A 150 14.10 13.26 7.70
C ARG A 150 13.95 12.06 8.63
N GLU A 151 13.73 12.51 9.86
CA GLU A 151 13.71 11.83 11.13
C GLU A 151 12.43 11.03 11.30
N GLN A 152 11.31 11.50 10.75
CA GLN A 152 10.04 10.77 10.77
C GLN A 152 10.10 9.52 9.89
N THR A 153 10.69 9.60 8.69
CA THR A 153 10.93 8.40 7.87
C THR A 153 11.88 7.45 8.57
N GLU A 154 12.97 7.98 9.16
CA GLU A 154 13.91 7.17 9.94
C GLU A 154 13.22 6.43 11.10
N ALA A 155 12.34 7.11 11.84
CA ALA A 155 11.56 6.51 12.92
C ALA A 155 10.64 5.37 12.45
N VAL A 156 9.96 5.55 11.31
CA VAL A 156 9.10 4.51 10.70
C VAL A 156 9.93 3.33 10.23
N ILE A 157 11.01 3.58 9.50
CA ILE A 157 11.87 2.51 8.99
C ILE A 157 12.53 1.76 10.15
N ALA A 158 12.94 2.44 11.23
CA ALA A 158 13.46 1.80 12.42
C ALA A 158 12.42 0.92 13.14
N HIS A 159 11.17 1.37 13.21
CA HIS A 159 10.06 0.57 13.74
C HIS A 159 9.85 -0.71 12.93
N GLU A 160 9.75 -0.59 11.60
CA GLU A 160 9.57 -1.73 10.70
C GLU A 160 10.80 -2.66 10.67
N ALA A 161 12.00 -2.10 10.75
CA ALA A 161 13.24 -2.87 10.85
C ALA A 161 13.30 -3.65 12.17
N TYR A 162 12.81 -3.09 13.28
CA TYR A 162 12.78 -3.82 14.55
C TYR A 162 11.93 -5.08 14.46
N HIS A 163 10.78 -5.04 13.77
CA HIS A 163 9.94 -6.23 13.55
C HIS A 163 10.66 -7.35 12.80
N ILE A 164 11.53 -6.99 11.86
CA ILE A 164 12.38 -7.92 11.12
C ILE A 164 13.46 -8.48 12.05
N LEU A 165 14.15 -7.61 12.79
CA LEU A 165 15.27 -7.97 13.66
C LEU A 165 14.86 -8.79 14.88
N SER A 166 13.65 -8.58 15.41
CA SER A 166 13.08 -9.40 16.49
C SER A 166 12.61 -10.78 15.98
N GLY A 167 12.50 -10.94 14.66
CA GLY A 167 11.97 -12.14 14.02
C GLY A 167 10.47 -12.33 14.21
N ASP A 168 9.75 -11.35 14.76
CA ASP A 168 8.29 -11.43 14.94
C ASP A 168 7.57 -11.28 13.59
N CYS A 169 8.16 -10.51 12.68
CA CYS A 169 7.67 -10.32 11.32
C CYS A 169 7.56 -11.65 10.54
N ARG A 170 8.44 -12.62 10.79
CA ARG A 170 8.48 -13.90 10.06
C ARG A 170 7.21 -14.71 10.29
N GLU A 171 6.83 -14.93 11.55
CA GLU A 171 5.61 -15.68 11.90
C GLU A 171 4.37 -15.03 11.29
N TYR A 172 4.30 -13.70 11.35
CA TYR A 172 3.18 -12.94 10.83
C TYR A 172 3.10 -13.05 9.30
N THR A 173 4.23 -12.89 8.62
CA THR A 173 4.33 -13.03 7.16
C THR A 173 3.86 -14.42 6.70
N ILE A 174 4.24 -15.46 7.44
CA ILE A 174 3.81 -16.85 7.19
C ILE A 174 2.31 -17.02 7.43
N ALA A 175 1.80 -16.57 8.57
CA ALA A 175 0.38 -16.67 8.91
C ALA A 175 -0.49 -15.98 7.86
N VAL A 176 -0.09 -14.78 7.43
CA VAL A 176 -0.79 -14.02 6.39
C VAL A 176 -0.66 -14.67 5.02
N SER A 177 0.50 -15.20 4.66
CA SER A 177 0.67 -15.85 3.35
C SER A 177 -0.12 -17.16 3.27
N LEU A 178 -0.20 -17.91 4.37
CA LEU A 178 -1.03 -19.12 4.51
C LEU A 178 -2.52 -18.86 4.40
N LEU A 179 -2.97 -17.67 4.80
CA LEU A 179 -4.39 -17.48 5.10
C LEU A 179 -5.06 -16.27 4.43
N GLY A 180 -4.33 -15.19 4.19
CA GLY A 180 -4.84 -13.93 3.66
C GLY A 180 -4.90 -13.87 2.13
N LEU A 181 -3.90 -14.42 1.43
CA LEU A 181 -3.84 -14.37 -0.04
C LEU A 181 -4.94 -15.17 -0.77
N PRO A 182 -5.39 -16.35 -0.27
CA PRO A 182 -6.52 -17.07 -0.85
C PRO A 182 -7.87 -16.34 -0.75
N SER A 183 -8.03 -15.42 0.22
CA SER A 183 -9.31 -14.73 0.49
C SER A 183 -9.81 -13.94 -0.72
N SER A 184 -8.92 -13.16 -1.33
CA SER A 184 -9.21 -12.34 -2.51
C SER A 184 -9.54 -13.18 -3.75
N PHE A 185 -9.00 -14.40 -3.85
CA PHE A 185 -9.31 -15.35 -4.91
C PHE A 185 -10.68 -16.00 -4.68
N LEU A 186 -11.01 -16.34 -3.42
CA LEU A 186 -12.29 -16.92 -3.04
C LEU A 186 -13.46 -15.94 -3.17
N GLU A 187 -13.26 -14.68 -2.79
CA GLU A 187 -14.25 -13.62 -2.98
C GLU A 187 -14.56 -13.42 -4.46
N LYS A 188 -13.54 -13.43 -5.32
CA LYS A 188 -13.71 -13.36 -6.78
C LYS A 188 -14.44 -14.59 -7.32
N MET A 189 -14.10 -15.80 -6.86
CA MET A 189 -14.79 -17.02 -7.26
C MET A 189 -16.27 -17.01 -6.83
N ALA A 190 -16.57 -16.57 -5.61
CA ALA A 190 -17.94 -16.43 -5.10
C ALA A 190 -18.76 -15.40 -5.90
N ALA A 191 -18.12 -14.29 -6.31
CA ALA A 191 -18.76 -13.26 -7.13
C ALA A 191 -19.12 -13.77 -8.55
N TYR A 192 -18.30 -14.66 -9.12
CA TYR A 192 -18.52 -15.20 -10.47
C TYR A 192 -19.38 -16.47 -10.52
N GLY A 193 -19.39 -17.31 -9.48
CA GLY A 193 -20.05 -18.64 -9.54
C GLY A 193 -21.44 -18.77 -8.92
N GLY A 194 -22.05 -17.66 -8.47
CA GLY A 194 -23.44 -17.64 -7.97
C GLY A 194 -23.70 -18.54 -6.75
N LYS A 195 -24.98 -18.78 -6.42
CA LYS A 195 -25.41 -19.52 -5.20
C LYS A 195 -24.88 -20.96 -5.09
N ARG A 196 -24.43 -21.57 -6.20
CA ARG A 196 -23.96 -22.97 -6.26
C ARG A 196 -22.54 -23.17 -5.70
N ILE A 197 -21.72 -22.11 -5.66
CA ILE A 197 -20.40 -22.15 -5.02
C ILE A 197 -20.52 -22.20 -3.49
N TRP A 198 -21.58 -21.65 -2.91
CA TRP A 198 -21.79 -21.59 -1.46
C TRP A 198 -21.99 -22.97 -0.82
N SER A 199 -22.46 -23.95 -1.60
CA SER A 199 -22.58 -25.35 -1.18
C SER A 199 -21.36 -26.21 -1.51
N SER A 200 -20.31 -25.62 -2.10
CA SER A 200 -19.06 -26.34 -2.38
C SER A 200 -18.27 -26.55 -1.08
N PRO A 201 -17.89 -27.78 -0.73
CA PRO A 201 -17.01 -28.06 0.40
C PRO A 201 -15.71 -27.24 0.35
N PHE A 202 -15.20 -26.94 -0.85
CA PHE A 202 -14.02 -26.10 -1.07
C PHE A 202 -14.21 -24.64 -0.64
N TYR A 203 -15.40 -24.09 -0.86
CA TYR A 203 -15.69 -22.71 -0.46
C TYR A 203 -15.85 -22.59 1.05
N LEU A 204 -16.57 -23.54 1.67
CA LEU A 204 -16.73 -23.58 3.13
C LEU A 204 -15.37 -23.76 3.83
N LEU A 205 -14.53 -24.64 3.30
CA LEU A 205 -13.16 -24.89 3.78
C LEU A 205 -12.33 -23.61 3.79
N ALA A 206 -12.35 -22.90 2.68
CA ALA A 206 -11.53 -21.74 2.48
C ALA A 206 -12.07 -20.50 3.24
N PHE A 207 -13.40 -20.44 3.44
CA PHE A 207 -14.05 -19.47 4.33
C PHE A 207 -13.71 -19.73 5.82
N ILE A 208 -13.70 -20.98 6.28
CA ILE A 208 -13.31 -21.34 7.65
C ILE A 208 -11.83 -21.03 7.87
N LEU A 209 -10.95 -21.37 6.93
CA LEU A 209 -9.53 -20.99 6.95
C LEU A 209 -9.34 -19.48 7.10
N LEU A 210 -10.10 -18.69 6.33
CA LEU A 210 -10.10 -17.23 6.40
C LEU A 210 -10.59 -16.69 7.76
N LYS A 211 -11.59 -17.32 8.38
CA LYS A 211 -12.06 -16.90 9.71
C LYS A 211 -11.10 -17.31 10.82
N LEU A 212 -10.48 -18.48 10.71
CA LEU A 212 -9.48 -18.97 11.66
C LEU A 212 -8.21 -18.09 11.61
N SER A 213 -7.84 -17.65 10.43
CA SER A 213 -6.81 -16.64 10.17
C SER A 213 -7.03 -15.31 10.87
N LEU A 214 -8.25 -14.78 10.79
CA LEU A 214 -8.63 -13.56 11.50
C LEU A 214 -8.49 -13.75 13.02
N LEU A 215 -8.83 -14.93 13.54
CA LEU A 215 -8.68 -15.28 14.96
C LEU A 215 -7.22 -15.41 15.38
N LEU A 216 -6.35 -15.89 14.50
CA LEU A 216 -4.91 -16.04 14.77
C LEU A 216 -4.18 -14.70 14.75
N ASN A 217 -4.62 -13.75 13.91
CA ASN A 217 -4.12 -12.38 13.88
C ASN A 217 -4.41 -11.61 15.18
N ILE A 218 -5.46 -11.97 15.92
CA ILE A 218 -5.83 -11.35 17.20
C ILE A 218 -4.84 -11.72 18.33
N PHE A 219 -4.13 -12.85 18.22
CA PHE A 219 -3.20 -13.33 19.27
C PHE A 219 -1.77 -12.79 19.15
N ILE A 220 -1.52 -11.89 18.19
CA ILE A 220 -0.21 -11.29 17.99
C ILE A 220 -0.17 -9.97 18.76
N SER A 221 0.58 -10.03 19.87
CA SER A 221 0.45 -9.20 21.06
C SER A 221 0.67 -7.71 20.80
N ARG A 222 -0.18 -6.85 21.40
CA ARG A 222 0.07 -5.40 21.56
C ARG A 222 1.46 -5.08 22.13
N GLU A 223 2.04 -6.00 22.92
CA GLU A 223 3.42 -5.88 23.40
C GLU A 223 4.44 -5.82 22.28
N ARG A 224 4.18 -6.46 21.13
CA ARG A 224 5.04 -6.41 19.94
C ARG A 224 5.18 -4.97 19.45
N GLU A 225 4.06 -4.26 19.30
CA GLU A 225 4.07 -2.88 18.83
C GLU A 225 4.73 -1.94 19.84
N TYR A 226 4.51 -2.13 21.15
CA TYR A 226 5.25 -1.35 22.17
C TYR A 226 6.76 -1.63 22.17
N ARG A 227 7.16 -2.90 21.93
CA ARG A 227 8.59 -3.25 21.78
C ARG A 227 9.19 -2.67 20.51
N ALA A 228 8.43 -2.65 19.42
CA ALA A 228 8.85 -2.04 18.16
C ALA A 228 8.98 -0.52 18.28
N ASP A 229 8.06 0.15 18.98
CA ASP A 229 8.17 1.57 19.32
C ASP A 229 9.44 1.85 20.14
N ALA A 230 9.66 1.09 21.22
CA ALA A 230 10.87 1.22 22.04
C ALA A 230 12.15 0.87 21.25
N GLY A 231 12.08 -0.10 20.35
CA GLY A 231 13.15 -0.50 19.44
C GLY A 231 13.52 0.60 18.46
N ALA A 232 12.53 1.22 17.83
CA ALA A 232 12.71 2.37 16.96
C ALA A 232 13.40 3.51 17.70
N VAL A 233 12.92 3.85 18.90
CA VAL A 233 13.52 4.88 19.76
C VAL A 233 14.96 4.54 20.15
N ARG A 234 15.26 3.26 20.41
CA ARG A 234 16.63 2.83 20.71
C ARG A 234 17.57 3.02 19.52
N ILE A 235 17.08 2.79 18.30
CA ILE A 235 17.85 2.93 17.06
C ILE A 235 18.03 4.41 16.70
N THR A 236 16.94 5.18 16.64
CA THR A 236 16.95 6.57 16.14
C THR A 236 17.20 7.62 17.20
N ARG A 237 17.05 7.27 18.49
CA ARG A 237 17.10 8.21 19.64
C ARG A 237 16.07 9.33 19.56
N ASN A 238 15.01 9.18 18.76
CA ASN A 238 14.02 10.21 18.53
C ASN A 238 12.58 9.71 18.75
N PRO A 239 12.11 9.66 20.01
CA PRO A 239 10.73 9.26 20.33
C PRO A 239 9.68 10.25 19.81
N LEU A 240 10.03 11.53 19.69
CA LEU A 240 9.11 12.56 19.23
C LEU A 240 8.75 12.39 17.75
N ALA A 241 9.73 12.06 16.90
CA ALA A 241 9.49 11.82 15.47
C ALA A 241 8.48 10.68 15.25
N LEU A 242 8.61 9.57 15.98
CA LEU A 242 7.64 8.47 15.89
C LEU A 242 6.25 8.90 16.37
N ALA A 243 6.17 9.66 17.48
CA ALA A 243 4.90 10.17 17.98
C ALA A 243 4.20 11.09 16.97
N GLN A 244 4.94 11.97 16.30
CA GLN A 244 4.43 12.84 15.23
C GLN A 244 3.86 12.02 14.06
N VAL A 245 4.57 10.97 13.64
CA VAL A 245 4.07 10.06 12.59
C VAL A 245 2.77 9.40 12.99
N LEU A 246 2.70 8.80 14.19
CA LEU A 246 1.47 8.13 14.64
C LEU A 246 0.29 9.12 14.74
N TYR A 247 0.56 10.35 15.17
CA TYR A 247 -0.44 11.41 15.18
C TYR A 247 -0.90 11.77 13.74
N LEU A 248 0.02 11.90 12.79
CA LEU A 248 -0.28 12.15 11.38
C LEU A 248 -1.13 11.01 10.78
N LEU A 249 -0.77 9.75 11.05
CA LEU A 249 -1.52 8.57 10.60
C LEU A 249 -2.91 8.49 11.21
N SER A 250 -3.11 9.02 12.42
CA SER A 250 -4.42 9.02 13.08
C SER A 250 -5.49 9.81 12.32
N ARG A 251 -5.09 10.81 11.52
CA ARG A 251 -5.98 11.80 10.89
C ARG A 251 -6.19 11.63 9.39
N ASN A 252 -5.62 10.58 8.80
CA ASN A 252 -5.51 10.46 7.35
C ASN A 252 -5.85 9.05 6.86
N TRP A 253 -6.07 8.92 5.55
CA TRP A 253 -6.45 7.66 4.94
C TRP A 253 -5.30 6.63 4.96
N ARG A 254 -5.53 5.49 5.61
CA ARG A 254 -4.54 4.44 5.88
C ARG A 254 -4.50 3.32 4.81
N GLY A 255 -5.27 3.47 3.73
CA GLY A 255 -5.26 2.52 2.60
C GLY A 255 -6.34 1.44 2.62
N THR A 256 -7.48 1.72 3.27
CA THR A 256 -8.67 0.85 3.25
C THR A 256 -9.01 0.43 1.81
N GLY A 257 -9.10 -0.88 1.55
CA GLY A 257 -9.47 -1.44 0.25
C GLY A 257 -8.31 -1.54 -0.77
N LEU A 258 -7.14 -0.96 -0.48
CA LEU A 258 -5.94 -1.09 -1.33
C LEU A 258 -4.98 -2.14 -0.79
N ILE A 259 -4.81 -2.16 0.53
CA ILE A 259 -4.10 -3.24 1.22
C ILE A 259 -5.07 -4.41 1.29
N GLY A 260 -4.73 -5.52 0.61
CA GLY A 260 -5.61 -6.67 0.48
C GLY A 260 -5.99 -7.27 1.83
N ASN A 261 -7.21 -7.81 1.91
CA ASN A 261 -7.74 -8.48 3.10
C ASN A 261 -6.72 -9.52 3.61
N GLY A 262 -6.31 -9.41 4.87
CA GLY A 262 -5.37 -10.29 5.54
C GLY A 262 -3.94 -9.75 5.66
N LEU A 263 -3.56 -8.64 5.00
CA LEU A 263 -2.24 -8.03 5.15
C LEU A 263 -2.18 -7.00 6.30
N GLU A 264 -3.27 -6.77 7.04
CA GLU A 264 -3.46 -5.61 7.93
C GLU A 264 -2.49 -5.55 9.12
N GLY A 265 -2.06 -6.68 9.68
CA GLY A 265 -1.10 -6.66 10.80
C GLY A 265 0.37 -6.73 10.39
N LEU A 266 0.67 -6.77 9.08
CA LEU A 266 2.01 -6.42 8.60
C LEU A 266 2.19 -4.90 8.61
N CYS A 267 1.09 -4.15 8.62
CA CYS A 267 1.09 -2.70 8.48
C CYS A 267 1.34 -1.99 9.81
N LEU A 268 2.05 -0.87 9.75
CA LEU A 268 2.32 0.05 10.86
C LEU A 268 1.04 0.47 11.61
N VAL A 269 -0.04 0.66 10.86
CA VAL A 269 -1.38 0.96 11.35
C VAL A 269 -2.42 0.16 10.60
N ASN A 270 -3.52 -0.21 11.27
CA ASN A 270 -4.63 -0.90 10.62
C ASN A 270 -5.16 -0.05 9.44
N PRO A 271 -5.19 -0.58 8.19
CA PRO A 271 -5.76 0.13 7.06
C PRO A 271 -7.27 0.31 7.14
N GLN A 272 -7.98 -0.53 7.91
CA GLN A 272 -9.41 -0.35 8.19
C GLN A 272 -9.57 0.43 9.49
N ILE A 273 -10.31 1.54 9.44
CA ILE A 273 -10.67 2.27 10.66
C ILE A 273 -11.88 1.54 11.25
N SER A 274 -11.67 0.82 12.34
CA SER A 274 -12.76 0.22 13.12
C SER A 274 -12.91 0.95 14.46
N GLU A 275 -14.14 1.21 14.90
CA GLU A 275 -14.42 1.82 16.22
C GLU A 275 -13.82 0.99 17.37
N LEU A 276 -13.62 -0.31 17.15
CA LEU A 276 -13.03 -1.24 18.11
C LEU A 276 -11.53 -1.00 18.32
N ASP A 277 -10.81 -0.50 17.31
CA ASP A 277 -9.34 -0.30 17.39
C ASP A 277 -8.93 0.91 18.24
N GLU A 278 -9.80 1.91 18.37
CA GLU A 278 -9.56 3.09 19.21
C GLU A 278 -10.28 2.98 20.58
N SER A 279 -10.96 1.87 20.85
CA SER A 279 -11.70 1.64 22.09
C SER A 279 -10.88 0.91 23.16
N GLU A 280 -11.09 1.26 24.43
CA GLU A 280 -10.45 0.61 25.58
C GLU A 280 -11.42 -0.35 26.30
N GLY A 281 -10.91 -1.50 26.77
CA GLY A 281 -11.68 -2.45 27.59
C GLY A 281 -11.47 -3.90 27.20
N LEU A 282 -11.90 -4.85 28.04
CA LEU A 282 -11.66 -6.29 27.85
C LEU A 282 -12.15 -6.83 26.50
N LYS A 283 -13.30 -6.35 25.99
CA LYS A 283 -13.84 -6.78 24.68
C LYS A 283 -13.05 -6.17 23.51
N ALA A 284 -12.70 -4.89 23.57
CA ALA A 284 -11.86 -4.25 22.56
C ALA A 284 -10.45 -4.87 22.50
N ASN A 285 -9.90 -5.23 23.67
CA ASN A 285 -8.63 -5.92 23.80
C ASN A 285 -8.62 -7.33 23.18
N LEU A 286 -9.79 -7.96 23.02
CA LEU A 286 -9.92 -9.30 22.46
C LEU A 286 -10.19 -9.32 20.94
N PHE A 287 -10.47 -8.18 20.31
CA PHE A 287 -10.83 -8.12 18.88
C PHE A 287 -10.02 -7.12 18.06
N SER A 288 -9.23 -6.25 18.69
CA SER A 288 -8.38 -5.29 17.98
C SER A 288 -7.01 -5.88 17.64
N THR A 289 -6.58 -5.69 16.40
CA THR A 289 -5.29 -6.19 15.88
C THR A 289 -4.10 -5.28 16.20
N HIS A 290 -4.37 -4.05 16.65
CA HIS A 290 -3.37 -3.02 16.96
C HIS A 290 -3.70 -2.39 18.32
N PRO A 291 -2.71 -1.98 19.14
CA PRO A 291 -3.03 -1.16 20.31
C PRO A 291 -3.54 0.23 19.86
N PRO A 292 -4.40 0.88 20.68
CA PRO A 292 -4.91 2.20 20.36
C PRO A 292 -3.76 3.19 20.17
N LEU A 293 -3.81 3.98 19.09
CA LEU A 293 -2.74 4.88 18.70
C LEU A 293 -2.45 5.91 19.78
N GLN A 294 -3.50 6.40 20.44
CA GLN A 294 -3.37 7.38 21.53
C GLN A 294 -2.45 6.89 22.64
N LYS A 295 -2.50 5.61 23.00
CA LYS A 295 -1.65 5.03 24.05
C LYS A 295 -0.19 4.94 23.63
N ARG A 296 0.09 4.54 22.39
CA ARG A 296 1.45 4.55 21.83
C ARG A 296 2.03 5.97 21.83
N ILE A 297 1.25 6.95 21.36
CA ILE A 297 1.63 8.36 21.35
C ILE A 297 1.95 8.85 22.77
N GLN A 298 1.11 8.54 23.77
CA GLN A 298 1.37 8.93 25.16
C GLN A 298 2.67 8.35 25.72
N ILE A 299 2.98 7.09 25.45
CA ILE A 299 4.22 6.45 25.89
C ILE A 299 5.43 7.15 25.26
N LEU A 300 5.39 7.41 23.96
CA LEU A 300 6.48 8.10 23.24
C LEU A 300 6.66 9.55 23.72
N LEU A 301 5.56 10.26 23.99
CA LEU A 301 5.59 11.60 24.56
C LEU A 301 6.18 11.61 25.98
N ALA A 302 5.86 10.60 26.78
CA ALA A 302 6.46 10.43 28.11
C ALA A 302 7.97 10.19 28.02
N MET A 303 8.44 9.38 27.06
CA MET A 303 9.88 9.21 26.77
C MET A 303 10.55 10.50 26.29
N ALA A 304 9.82 11.33 25.55
CA ALA A 304 10.29 12.62 25.04
C ALA A 304 10.17 13.77 26.06
N HIS A 305 9.56 13.54 27.23
CA HIS A 305 9.17 14.57 28.19
C HIS A 305 8.39 15.74 27.55
N SER A 306 7.49 15.43 26.61
CA SER A 306 6.69 16.42 25.88
C SER A 306 5.19 16.18 26.06
N SER A 307 4.38 17.20 25.77
CA SER A 307 2.92 17.14 25.88
C SER A 307 2.23 17.03 24.52
N ILE A 308 0.96 16.59 24.51
CA ILE A 308 0.19 16.45 23.27
C ILE A 308 -0.05 17.79 22.57
N SER A 309 -0.16 18.88 23.33
CA SER A 309 -0.35 20.23 22.79
C SER A 309 0.90 20.76 22.10
N GLU A 310 2.09 20.43 22.62
CA GLU A 310 3.37 20.70 21.95
C GLU A 310 3.53 19.89 20.67
N LEU A 311 3.15 18.62 20.70
CA LEU A 311 3.15 17.76 19.50
C LEU A 311 2.21 18.31 18.43
N GLN A 312 1.01 18.75 18.80
CA GLN A 312 0.07 19.39 17.86
C GLN A 312 0.66 20.65 17.24
N LYS A 313 1.26 21.54 18.06
CA LYS A 313 1.90 22.76 17.56
C LYS A 313 3.04 22.46 16.59
N LYS A 314 3.91 21.50 16.93
CA LYS A 314 5.03 21.07 16.07
C LYS A 314 4.55 20.42 14.78
N THR A 315 3.57 19.51 14.87
CA THR A 315 3.03 18.83 13.69
C THR A 315 2.34 19.82 12.75
N ILE A 316 1.59 20.79 13.28
CA ILE A 316 0.95 21.84 12.46
C ILE A 316 2.00 22.78 11.82
N SER A 317 3.12 23.06 12.51
CA SER A 317 4.21 23.83 11.91
C SER A 317 5.00 23.06 10.84
N GLU A 318 5.07 21.73 10.96
CA GLU A 318 5.78 20.79 10.06
C GLU A 318 4.88 20.20 8.95
N GLU A 319 3.55 20.36 9.03
CA GLU A 319 2.59 20.04 7.96
C GLU A 319 2.71 21.00 6.76
N LYS A 320 3.45 22.11 6.90
CA LYS A 320 3.93 22.88 5.75
C LYS A 320 5.10 22.13 5.11
N PRO A 321 5.13 21.99 3.77
CA PRO A 321 6.16 21.22 3.08
C PRO A 321 7.52 21.67 3.57
N LEU A 322 8.37 20.71 3.93
CA LEU A 322 9.78 20.89 4.24
C LEU A 322 10.45 21.56 3.04
N LEU A 323 10.37 22.89 3.05
CA LEU A 323 11.18 23.77 2.26
C LEU A 323 12.60 23.60 2.79
N SER A 324 13.48 23.18 1.88
CA SER A 324 14.93 23.08 2.05
C SER A 324 15.44 21.92 2.90
N GLU A 325 15.77 20.81 2.23
CA GLU A 325 17.01 20.10 2.51
C GLU A 325 17.96 20.33 1.33
N SER A 326 18.99 21.15 1.59
CA SER A 326 20.26 21.32 0.85
C SER A 326 20.25 21.75 -0.64
N PRO A 327 21.01 22.81 -1.02
CA PRO A 327 21.21 23.21 -2.43
C PRO A 327 22.09 22.24 -3.26
N LEU A 328 22.60 21.15 -2.69
CA LEU A 328 23.76 20.45 -3.23
C LEU A 328 23.50 19.39 -4.30
N LEU A 329 22.29 19.30 -4.89
CA LEU A 329 22.07 18.49 -6.08
C LEU A 329 21.14 19.20 -7.07
N GLN A 330 21.56 20.37 -7.56
CA GLN A 330 21.19 20.82 -8.90
C GLN A 330 21.89 19.92 -9.92
N GLU A 331 21.43 18.67 -10.01
CA GLU A 331 21.70 17.84 -11.18
C GLU A 331 21.09 18.57 -12.39
N ASN A 332 21.85 18.68 -13.49
CA ASN A 332 21.42 19.31 -14.74
C ASN A 332 20.25 18.51 -15.34
N TRP A 333 19.03 18.79 -14.87
CA TRP A 333 17.80 18.15 -15.34
C TRP A 333 17.42 18.56 -16.75
N ASP A 334 17.97 19.67 -17.27
CA ASP A 334 17.64 20.25 -18.58
C ASP A 334 18.34 19.51 -19.73
N GLN A 335 18.08 18.21 -19.86
CA GLN A 335 18.52 17.40 -20.99
C GLN A 335 17.38 17.20 -21.99
N VAL A 336 17.71 17.36 -23.27
CA VAL A 336 16.84 16.99 -24.38
C VAL A 336 16.57 15.49 -24.32
N SER A 337 15.30 15.09 -24.43
CA SER A 337 14.92 13.68 -24.56
C SER A 337 14.71 13.28 -26.02
N ASP A 338 14.78 11.98 -26.30
CA ASP A 338 14.50 11.42 -27.63
C ASP A 338 13.01 11.47 -28.00
N TYR A 339 12.14 11.92 -27.09
CA TYR A 339 10.71 11.96 -27.28
C TYR A 339 10.27 13.30 -27.88
N LEU A 340 9.38 13.21 -28.88
CA LEU A 340 8.77 14.38 -29.50
C LEU A 340 7.40 14.69 -28.88
N CYS A 341 7.08 15.97 -28.78
CA CYS A 341 5.77 16.43 -28.35
C CYS A 341 4.68 15.93 -29.32
N PRO A 342 3.59 15.32 -28.81
CA PRO A 342 2.53 14.78 -29.66
C PRO A 342 1.70 15.86 -30.37
N LYS A 343 1.80 17.13 -29.94
CA LYS A 343 1.07 18.27 -30.53
C LYS A 343 1.88 19.05 -31.56
N CYS A 344 3.12 19.39 -31.24
CA CYS A 344 3.94 20.30 -32.05
C CYS A 344 5.24 19.67 -32.57
N PHE A 345 5.47 18.39 -32.28
CA PHE A 345 6.64 17.62 -32.72
C PHE A 345 8.00 18.19 -32.31
N SER A 346 8.03 19.20 -31.43
CA SER A 346 9.26 19.70 -30.80
C SER A 346 9.81 18.67 -29.80
N PRO A 347 11.13 18.60 -29.61
CA PRO A 347 11.72 17.70 -28.62
C PRO A 347 11.23 18.04 -27.21
N LEU A 348 10.97 17.01 -26.41
CA LEU A 348 10.63 17.15 -25.00
C LEU A 348 11.90 17.28 -24.16
N PHE A 349 11.87 18.15 -23.16
CA PHE A 349 12.96 18.37 -22.22
C PHE A 349 12.65 17.69 -20.91
N ARG A 350 13.66 17.06 -20.32
CA ARG A 350 13.56 16.57 -18.93
C ARG A 350 13.51 17.78 -18.01
N GLN A 351 12.67 17.70 -16.97
CA GLN A 351 12.56 18.74 -15.95
C GLN A 351 12.18 18.08 -14.62
N SER A 352 12.64 18.65 -13.51
CA SER A 352 12.18 18.26 -12.17
C SER A 352 10.90 19.02 -11.80
N TYR A 353 9.90 18.29 -11.34
CA TYR A 353 8.63 18.82 -10.84
C TYR A 353 8.21 18.02 -9.60
N GLU A 354 8.01 18.69 -8.47
CA GLU A 354 7.70 18.02 -7.19
C GLU A 354 8.74 16.93 -6.88
N LYS A 355 10.03 17.25 -7.09
CA LYS A 355 11.17 16.34 -6.92
C LYS A 355 11.08 15.04 -7.75
N THR A 356 10.21 15.02 -8.76
CA THR A 356 9.98 13.91 -9.68
C THR A 356 10.32 14.34 -11.09
N ARG A 357 10.89 13.44 -11.90
CA ARG A 357 11.20 13.77 -13.29
C ARG A 357 9.97 13.75 -14.18
N ILE A 358 9.76 14.82 -14.93
CA ILE A 358 8.75 14.93 -15.98
C ILE A 358 9.40 15.30 -17.32
N PHE A 359 8.65 15.18 -18.40
CA PHE A 359 9.07 15.69 -19.70
C PHE A 359 8.16 16.85 -20.11
N ARG A 360 8.73 18.04 -20.35
CA ARG A 360 7.98 19.25 -20.71
C ARG A 360 8.36 19.72 -22.12
N CYS A 361 7.36 20.13 -22.89
CA CYS A 361 7.58 20.75 -24.18
C CYS A 361 7.81 22.26 -24.00
N GLN A 362 8.95 22.78 -24.46
CA GLN A 362 9.23 24.23 -24.40
C GLN A 362 8.38 25.06 -25.38
N ALA A 363 7.92 24.45 -26.48
CA ALA A 363 7.14 25.17 -27.51
C ALA A 363 5.67 25.34 -27.12
N CYS A 364 4.99 24.27 -26.68
CA CYS A 364 3.57 24.34 -26.32
C CYS A 364 3.33 24.42 -24.82
N GLY A 365 4.29 24.04 -23.97
CA GLY A 365 4.13 24.00 -22.51
C GLY A 365 3.44 22.76 -21.96
N GLY A 366 3.10 21.79 -22.81
CA GLY A 366 2.49 20.52 -22.40
C GLY A 366 3.49 19.56 -21.75
N THR A 367 2.98 18.62 -20.96
CA THR A 367 3.78 17.78 -20.06
C THR A 367 3.45 16.30 -20.24
N LEU A 368 4.46 15.47 -20.45
CA LEU A 368 4.35 14.01 -20.45
C LEU A 368 4.84 13.45 -19.11
N VAL A 369 3.99 12.67 -18.46
CA VAL A 369 4.23 12.08 -17.14
C VAL A 369 4.00 10.57 -17.20
N GLU A 370 4.91 9.80 -16.63
CA GLU A 370 4.74 8.35 -16.46
C GLU A 370 3.71 8.07 -15.34
N SER A 371 2.89 7.03 -15.49
CA SER A 371 1.76 6.80 -14.56
C SER A 371 2.19 6.57 -13.11
N ASP A 372 3.35 5.96 -12.88
CA ASP A 372 3.89 5.80 -11.53
C ASP A 372 4.42 7.11 -10.95
N LYS A 373 5.07 7.94 -11.77
CA LYS A 373 5.49 9.30 -11.40
C LYS A 373 4.31 10.23 -11.12
N LEU A 374 3.19 10.07 -11.80
CA LEU A 374 1.98 10.86 -11.55
C LEU A 374 1.45 10.66 -10.13
N ILE A 375 1.50 9.44 -9.59
CA ILE A 375 1.09 9.17 -8.21
C ILE A 375 2.04 9.88 -7.23
N ARG A 376 3.35 9.88 -7.51
CA ARG A 376 4.35 10.62 -6.71
C ARG A 376 4.06 12.11 -6.69
N ILE A 377 3.83 12.68 -7.87
CA ILE A 377 3.51 14.10 -8.06
C ILE A 377 2.24 14.46 -7.29
N ILE A 378 1.19 13.63 -7.32
CA ILE A 378 -0.06 13.89 -6.58
C ILE A 378 0.10 13.68 -5.07
N ALA A 379 0.97 12.76 -4.65
CA ALA A 379 1.25 12.53 -3.24
C ALA A 379 2.03 13.70 -2.60
N ARG A 380 2.81 14.41 -3.40
CA ARG A 380 3.66 15.54 -2.98
C ARG A 380 2.87 16.84 -3.09
N ARG A 381 3.04 17.70 -2.08
CA ARG A 381 2.33 18.98 -1.94
C ARG A 381 3.32 20.11 -1.71
N ASP A 382 4.40 20.15 -2.49
CA ASP A 382 5.48 21.13 -2.25
C ASP A 382 5.14 22.52 -2.82
N ASN A 383 4.21 22.60 -3.79
CA ASN A 383 3.85 23.86 -4.43
C ASN A 383 2.82 24.69 -3.64
N ASN A 384 3.16 25.97 -3.42
CA ASN A 384 2.19 26.98 -3.01
C ASN A 384 1.49 27.57 -4.25
N TRP A 385 0.17 27.40 -4.31
CA TRP A 385 -0.62 27.86 -5.46
C TRP A 385 -0.99 29.34 -5.36
N SER A 386 -0.67 30.11 -6.41
CA SER A 386 -1.11 31.51 -6.53
C SER A 386 -2.64 31.61 -6.57
N GLU A 387 -3.22 32.70 -6.05
CA GLU A 387 -4.67 32.93 -6.09
C GLU A 387 -5.23 32.90 -7.51
N ARG A 388 -4.46 33.36 -8.50
CA ARG A 388 -4.82 33.28 -9.92
C ARG A 388 -5.01 31.84 -10.38
N LEU A 389 -4.15 30.92 -9.94
CA LEU A 389 -4.22 29.52 -10.35
C LEU A 389 -5.36 28.78 -9.64
N LYS A 390 -5.62 29.11 -8.36
CA LYS A 390 -6.81 28.64 -7.63
C LYS A 390 -8.10 29.10 -8.31
N PHE A 391 -8.17 30.36 -8.74
CA PHE A 391 -9.31 30.89 -9.49
C PHE A 391 -9.51 30.14 -10.81
N LEU A 392 -8.42 29.95 -11.57
CA LEU A 392 -8.47 29.22 -12.84
C LEU A 392 -8.94 27.78 -12.64
N ALA A 393 -8.42 27.07 -11.63
CA ALA A 393 -8.85 25.73 -11.28
C ALA A 393 -10.37 25.67 -11.01
N ARG A 394 -10.91 26.59 -10.21
CA ARG A 394 -12.36 26.65 -9.94
C ARG A 394 -13.18 26.89 -11.21
N GLN A 395 -12.74 27.78 -12.10
CA GLN A 395 -13.44 28.03 -13.35
C GLN A 395 -13.39 26.82 -14.29
N THR A 396 -12.21 26.22 -14.49
CA THR A 396 -12.04 25.04 -15.33
C THR A 396 -12.90 23.87 -14.84
N LEU A 397 -12.98 23.64 -13.53
CA LEU A 397 -13.84 22.61 -12.95
C LEU A 397 -15.32 22.86 -13.30
N LYS A 398 -15.83 24.08 -13.07
CA LYS A 398 -17.21 24.46 -13.37
C LYS A 398 -17.55 24.31 -14.86
N GLU A 399 -16.68 24.80 -15.74
CA GLU A 399 -16.85 24.68 -17.19
C GLU A 399 -16.88 23.22 -17.63
N ASN A 400 -15.97 22.39 -17.09
CA ASN A 400 -15.92 20.97 -17.44
C ASN A 400 -17.11 20.19 -16.88
N GLN A 401 -17.65 20.56 -15.71
CA GLN A 401 -18.90 19.98 -15.19
C GLN A 401 -20.08 20.27 -16.12
N ILE A 402 -20.25 21.52 -16.55
CA ILE A 402 -21.32 21.91 -17.49
C ILE A 402 -21.15 21.14 -18.80
N ASN A 403 -19.94 21.13 -19.37
CA ASN A 403 -19.64 20.42 -20.60
C ASN A 403 -19.90 18.90 -20.49
N TYR A 404 -19.60 18.29 -19.33
CA TYR A 404 -19.85 16.88 -19.09
C TYR A 404 -21.36 16.58 -19.05
N ILE A 405 -22.15 17.39 -18.35
CA ILE A 405 -23.61 17.24 -18.27
C ILE A 405 -24.25 17.45 -19.65
N VAL A 406 -23.87 18.52 -20.36
CA VAL A 406 -24.40 18.84 -21.70
C VAL A 406 -24.03 17.78 -22.74
N LYS A 407 -22.81 17.22 -22.71
CA LYS A 407 -22.44 16.11 -23.61
C LYS A 407 -23.24 14.85 -23.31
N LYS A 408 -23.47 14.55 -22.03
CA LYS A 408 -24.30 13.41 -21.61
C LYS A 408 -25.74 13.52 -22.12
N THR A 409 -26.29 14.74 -22.19
CA THR A 409 -27.65 14.99 -22.68
C THR A 409 -27.74 15.08 -24.21
N LYS A 410 -26.73 15.64 -24.90
CA LYS A 410 -26.81 15.90 -26.36
C LYS A 410 -26.18 14.86 -27.29
N LYS A 411 -25.48 13.82 -26.79
CA LYS A 411 -24.76 12.83 -27.64
C LYS A 411 -23.82 13.47 -28.69
N GLU A 412 -23.34 14.69 -28.45
CA GLU A 412 -22.39 15.36 -29.35
C GLU A 412 -20.95 14.98 -28.98
N GLU A 413 -20.37 14.05 -29.73
CA GLU A 413 -18.92 13.82 -29.71
C GLU A 413 -18.23 14.78 -30.69
N LYS A 414 -17.51 15.77 -30.16
CA LYS A 414 -16.53 16.49 -30.99
C LYS A 414 -15.45 15.50 -31.43
N ASN A 415 -15.38 15.22 -32.72
CA ASN A 415 -14.32 14.42 -33.38
C ASN A 415 -12.97 15.16 -33.32
N ILE A 416 -12.35 15.18 -32.14
CA ILE A 416 -10.97 15.66 -31.99
C ILE A 416 -10.06 14.48 -32.30
N PRO A 417 -9.12 14.59 -33.27
CA PRO A 417 -8.21 13.50 -33.58
C PRO A 417 -7.37 13.13 -32.35
N PRO A 418 -7.21 11.84 -32.05
CA PRO A 418 -6.45 11.41 -30.88
C PRO A 418 -4.96 11.70 -31.07
N LEU A 419 -4.31 12.11 -29.99
CA LEU A 419 -2.85 12.29 -29.95
C LEU A 419 -2.14 10.93 -30.08
N LEU A 420 -0.93 10.92 -30.65
CA LEU A 420 -0.09 9.73 -30.73
C LEU A 420 0.89 9.69 -29.56
N CYS A 421 1.04 8.52 -28.94
CA CYS A 421 1.97 8.33 -27.84
C CYS A 421 3.42 8.61 -28.28
N PRO A 422 4.18 9.48 -27.59
CA PRO A 422 5.57 9.75 -27.93
C PRO A 422 6.47 8.51 -27.94
N LYS A 423 6.15 7.50 -27.09
CA LYS A 423 6.92 6.25 -26.93
C LYS A 423 6.58 5.17 -27.96
N CYS A 424 5.31 4.82 -28.12
CA CYS A 424 4.89 3.70 -29.00
C CYS A 424 4.12 4.11 -30.26
N LYS A 425 3.87 5.41 -30.46
CA LYS A 425 3.09 5.96 -31.59
C LYS A 425 1.63 5.48 -31.69
N ASN A 426 1.13 4.67 -30.76
CA ASN A 426 -0.29 4.31 -30.68
C ASN A 426 -1.16 5.50 -30.25
N LYS A 427 -2.43 5.48 -30.66
CA LYS A 427 -3.44 6.48 -30.28
C LYS A 427 -3.60 6.52 -28.76
N MET A 428 -3.61 7.73 -28.20
CA MET A 428 -3.89 7.98 -26.80
C MET A 428 -5.39 8.13 -26.58
N ALA A 429 -5.88 7.58 -25.47
CA ALA A 429 -7.26 7.71 -25.06
C ALA A 429 -7.45 9.02 -24.31
N ARG A 430 -8.35 9.85 -24.81
CA ARG A 430 -8.67 11.13 -24.19
C ARG A 430 -9.80 10.95 -23.18
N THR A 431 -9.50 11.11 -21.90
CA THR A 431 -10.44 10.86 -20.79
C THR A 431 -10.30 11.92 -19.72
N PHE A 432 -11.25 12.02 -18.80
CA PHE A 432 -11.01 12.75 -17.56
C PHE A 432 -10.04 11.98 -16.66
N TYR A 433 -9.20 12.68 -15.90
CA TYR A 433 -8.32 12.08 -14.90
C TYR A 433 -9.15 11.35 -13.82
N SER A 434 -10.18 12.02 -13.32
CA SER A 434 -11.14 11.50 -12.36
C SER A 434 -12.47 12.23 -12.57
N TYR A 435 -13.57 11.54 -12.26
CA TYR A 435 -14.91 12.12 -12.21
C TYR A 435 -15.07 13.17 -11.10
N VAL A 436 -14.09 13.35 -10.20
CA VAL A 436 -14.16 14.40 -9.17
C VAL A 436 -13.58 15.72 -9.66
N TYR A 437 -12.47 15.69 -10.40
CA TYR A 437 -11.71 16.87 -10.80
C TYR A 437 -11.91 17.28 -12.26
N LEU A 438 -12.41 16.37 -13.12
CA LEU A 438 -12.72 16.61 -14.52
C LEU A 438 -11.62 17.34 -15.33
N VAL A 439 -10.35 17.09 -15.01
CA VAL A 439 -9.23 17.54 -15.86
C VAL A 439 -9.09 16.56 -17.01
N MET A 440 -9.13 17.05 -18.25
CA MET A 440 -8.91 16.23 -19.44
C MET A 440 -7.45 15.77 -19.46
N ILE A 441 -7.23 14.51 -19.82
CA ILE A 441 -5.91 13.93 -20.00
C ILE A 441 -5.91 13.03 -21.22
N ASP A 442 -4.74 12.88 -21.83
CA ASP A 442 -4.53 11.92 -22.91
C ASP A 442 -3.64 10.79 -22.34
N ARG A 443 -4.15 9.55 -22.30
CA ARG A 443 -3.45 8.41 -21.69
C ARG A 443 -3.11 7.33 -22.70
N CYS A 444 -1.88 6.83 -22.64
CA CYS A 444 -1.46 5.62 -23.32
C CYS A 444 -1.40 4.46 -22.32
N TYR A 445 -2.32 3.49 -22.45
CA TYR A 445 -2.37 2.32 -21.56
C TYR A 445 -1.22 1.32 -21.79
N ILE A 446 -0.67 1.27 -23.01
CA ILE A 446 0.44 0.38 -23.37
C ILE A 446 1.74 0.84 -22.68
N CYS A 447 2.09 2.11 -22.86
CA CYS A 447 3.33 2.67 -22.29
C CYS A 447 3.15 3.23 -20.87
N LYS A 448 1.92 3.24 -20.33
CA LYS A 448 1.58 3.83 -19.02
C LYS A 448 2.11 5.26 -18.88
N VAL A 449 1.81 6.10 -19.87
CA VAL A 449 2.13 7.53 -19.88
C VAL A 449 0.86 8.37 -20.05
N THR A 450 0.86 9.54 -19.43
CA THR A 450 -0.21 10.52 -19.49
C THR A 450 0.37 11.83 -20.02
N TRP A 451 -0.28 12.39 -21.05
CA TRP A 451 -0.01 13.71 -21.56
C TRP A 451 -1.02 14.69 -20.96
N PHE A 452 -0.49 15.82 -20.49
CA PHE A 452 -1.22 16.96 -19.98
C PHE A 452 -0.99 18.13 -20.93
N ASP A 453 -2.08 18.78 -21.32
CA ASP A 453 -2.02 20.05 -22.02
C ASP A 453 -1.50 21.16 -21.08
N PRO A 454 -1.12 22.32 -21.64
CA PRO A 454 -0.45 23.35 -20.87
C PRO A 454 -1.28 23.76 -19.66
N LYS A 455 -0.65 23.72 -18.47
CA LYS A 455 -1.25 24.02 -17.16
C LYS A 455 -2.22 22.97 -16.60
N GLU A 456 -2.58 21.91 -17.34
CA GLU A 456 -3.53 20.90 -16.83
C GLU A 456 -2.98 20.12 -15.63
N LEU A 457 -1.68 19.81 -15.62
CA LEU A 457 -1.03 19.13 -14.49
C LEU A 457 -1.07 20.00 -13.22
N GLU A 458 -0.72 21.29 -13.37
CA GLU A 458 -0.74 22.28 -12.30
C GLU A 458 -2.18 22.51 -11.78
N LEU A 459 -3.17 22.56 -12.67
CA LEU A 459 -4.58 22.69 -12.30
C LEU A 459 -5.06 21.46 -11.52
N LEU A 460 -4.73 20.25 -12.00
CA LEU A 460 -5.10 19.01 -11.33
C LEU A 460 -4.54 18.97 -9.91
N GLN A 461 -3.26 19.28 -9.72
CA GLN A 461 -2.67 19.32 -8.38
C GLN A 461 -3.31 20.39 -7.51
N CYS A 462 -3.49 21.61 -8.02
CA CYS A 462 -4.14 22.68 -7.28
C CYS A 462 -5.55 22.27 -6.80
N MET A 463 -6.31 21.57 -7.64
CA MET A 463 -7.62 21.05 -7.26
C MET A 463 -7.51 19.99 -6.16
N ILE A 464 -6.57 19.05 -6.27
CA ILE A 464 -6.36 17.99 -5.28
C ILE A 464 -5.93 18.56 -3.93
N ASP A 465 -4.97 19.48 -3.92
CA ASP A 465 -4.39 20.04 -2.69
C ASP A 465 -5.38 20.88 -1.89
N ASN A 466 -6.29 21.55 -2.59
CA ASN A 466 -7.33 22.38 -1.98
C ASN A 466 -8.67 21.63 -1.86
N SER A 467 -8.69 20.32 -2.09
CA SER A 467 -9.91 19.49 -2.06
C SER A 467 -11.07 20.05 -2.89
N MET A 468 -10.76 20.68 -4.03
CA MET A 468 -11.73 21.25 -4.96
C MET A 468 -12.37 20.10 -5.76
N GLY A 469 -13.38 19.45 -5.19
CA GLY A 469 -14.20 18.46 -5.88
C GLY A 469 -15.41 19.10 -6.55
N GLY A 470 -15.86 18.53 -7.66
CA GLY A 470 -17.10 18.95 -8.29
C GLY A 470 -18.32 18.56 -7.47
N ASP A 471 -19.09 19.55 -7.00
CA ASP A 471 -20.47 19.32 -6.56
C ASP A 471 -21.38 19.36 -7.79
N TYR A 472 -22.01 18.21 -8.07
CA TYR A 472 -22.88 18.05 -9.24
C TYR A 472 -24.32 18.47 -8.97
N SER A 473 -24.71 18.66 -7.71
CA SER A 473 -26.07 19.02 -7.34
C SER A 473 -26.40 20.46 -7.76
N GLU A 474 -25.53 21.41 -7.41
CA GLU A 474 -25.69 22.84 -7.70
C GLU A 474 -25.69 23.16 -9.21
N VAL A 475 -24.91 22.42 -10.01
CA VAL A 475 -24.82 22.61 -11.46
C VAL A 475 -26.02 21.98 -12.18
N ALA A 476 -26.54 20.86 -11.67
CA ALA A 476 -27.75 20.23 -12.23
C ALA A 476 -28.99 21.08 -11.99
N GLU A 477 -29.09 21.74 -10.83
CA GLU A 477 -30.20 22.64 -10.48
C GLU A 477 -30.23 23.87 -11.40
N LYS A 478 -29.08 24.52 -11.63
CA LYS A 478 -28.95 25.67 -12.55
C LYS A 478 -29.12 25.36 -14.03
N LEU A 479 -29.04 24.09 -14.43
CA LEU A 479 -29.30 23.65 -15.81
C LEU A 479 -30.76 23.19 -16.00
N ALA A 480 -31.50 23.00 -14.91
CA ALA A 480 -32.93 22.68 -14.92
C ALA A 480 -33.82 23.92 -14.91
N GLU A 481 -33.30 25.04 -14.38
CA GLU A 481 -33.81 26.41 -14.58
C GLU A 481 -33.50 26.92 -15.99
#